data_AF-A0AAV0JCL0-F1
#
_entry.id   AF-A0AAV0JCL0-F1
#
_cell.length_a   1.000
_cell.length_b   1.000
_cell.length_c   1.000
_cell.angle_alpha   90.00
_cell.angle_beta   90.00
_cell.angle_gamma   90.00
#
_symmetry.space_group_name_H-M   'P 1'
#
loop_
_entity.id
_entity.type
_entity.pdbx_description
1 polymer ?
#
loop_
_entity_poly.entity_id
_entity_poly.type
_entity_poly.pdbx_seq_one_letter_code
_entity_poly.pdbx_strand_id
1 'polypeptide(L)'
;MAFSKLTDGLIAASIAHAFALFVAVSVGANISGGHVNPAVTFGAFLGGNITLLRGILYWIAQLLGSTVACLLLKFATGGLVSSLSPKPSTLRF
;
A
#
# COMPACT_ATOMS: atom_id res chain seq x y z
N MET A 1 -29.01 -3.54 5.23
CA MET A 1 -27.94 -3.24 6.19
C MET A 1 -26.55 -3.75 5.75
N ALA A 2 -26.44 -4.83 4.97
CA ALA A 2 -25.14 -5.35 4.49
C ALA A 2 -24.40 -4.40 3.53
N PHE A 3 -25.12 -3.71 2.62
CA PHE A 3 -24.52 -2.77 1.67
C PHE A 3 -23.81 -1.59 2.37
N SER A 4 -24.40 -1.03 3.44
CA SER A 4 -23.78 0.06 4.21
C SER A 4 -22.44 -0.35 4.82
N LYS A 5 -22.36 -1.55 5.39
CA LYS A 5 -21.12 -2.05 6.01
C LYS A 5 -19.98 -2.25 5.01
N LEU A 6 -20.30 -2.59 3.75
CA LEU A 6 -19.30 -2.70 2.69
C LEU A 6 -18.75 -1.32 2.33
N THR A 7 -19.63 -0.33 2.20
CA THR A 7 -19.26 1.06 1.92
C THR A 7 -18.42 1.65 3.05
N ASP A 8 -18.80 1.43 4.30
CA ASP A 8 -18.09 1.95 5.47
C ASP A 8 -16.63 1.43 5.53
N GLY A 9 -16.44 0.13 5.30
CA GLY A 9 -15.11 -0.49 5.26
C GLY A 9 -14.25 0.00 4.09
N LEU A 10 -14.85 0.22 2.92
CA LEU A 10 -14.15 0.70 1.73
C LEU A 10 -13.70 2.17 1.88
N ILE A 11 -14.56 3.02 2.46
CA ILE A 11 -14.23 4.40 2.76
C ILE A 11 -13.10 4.47 3.79
N ALA A 12 -13.19 3.68 4.87
CA ALA A 12 -12.12 3.64 5.88
C ALA A 12 -10.78 3.18 5.28
N ALA A 13 -10.77 2.12 4.46
CA ALA A 13 -9.57 1.60 3.83
C ALA A 13 -8.94 2.60 2.85
N SER A 14 -9.75 3.27 2.03
CA SER A 14 -9.26 4.26 1.04
C SER A 14 -8.67 5.50 1.71
N ILE A 15 -9.32 6.03 2.74
CA ILE A 15 -8.80 7.17 3.51
C ILE A 15 -7.50 6.80 4.24
N ALA A 16 -7.47 5.63 4.90
CA ALA A 16 -6.26 5.16 5.58
C ALA A 16 -5.08 5.02 4.61
N HIS A 17 -5.33 4.46 3.42
CA HIS A 17 -4.31 4.33 2.38
C HIS A 17 -3.81 5.68 1.86
N ALA A 18 -4.73 6.63 1.61
CA ALA A 18 -4.38 7.97 1.14
C ALA A 18 -3.49 8.71 2.15
N PHE A 19 -3.84 8.68 3.45
CA PHE A 19 -3.02 9.30 4.49
C PHE A 19 -1.66 8.61 4.67
N ALA A 20 -1.62 7.27 4.61
CA ALA A 20 -0.36 6.54 4.68
C ALA A 20 0.58 6.93 3.52
N LEU A 21 0.05 7.00 2.29
CA LEU A 21 0.82 7.45 1.13
C LEU A 21 1.24 8.92 1.26
N PHE A 22 0.35 9.80 1.73
CA PHE A 22 0.67 11.20 1.96
C PHE A 22 1.89 11.35 2.87
N VAL A 23 1.88 10.70 4.03
CA VAL A 23 3.01 10.75 4.98
C VAL A 23 4.27 10.13 4.36
N ALA A 24 4.16 8.98 3.70
CA ALA A 24 5.30 8.31 3.07
C ALA A 24 5.97 9.19 2.00
N VAL A 25 5.18 9.86 1.17
CA VAL A 25 5.68 10.80 0.15
C VAL A 25 6.24 12.06 0.81
N SER A 26 5.55 12.66 1.79
CA SER A 26 6.04 13.87 2.47
C SER A 26 7.42 13.68 3.09
N VAL A 27 7.68 12.54 3.72
CA VAL A 27 8.99 12.23 4.30
C VAL A 27 10.02 11.88 3.22
N GLY A 28 9.60 11.22 2.15
CA GLY A 28 10.48 10.75 1.07
C GLY A 28 10.78 11.78 -0.03
N ALA A 29 9.99 12.85 -0.14
CA ALA A 29 9.99 13.75 -1.29
C ALA A 29 11.35 14.40 -1.56
N ASN A 30 12.01 14.95 -0.53
CA ASN A 30 13.27 15.66 -0.69
C ASN A 30 14.49 14.73 -0.92
N ILE A 31 14.36 13.43 -0.63
CA ILE A 31 15.47 12.48 -0.71
C ILE A 31 15.36 11.62 -1.97
N SER A 32 14.18 11.05 -2.23
CA SER A 32 13.94 10.07 -3.29
C SER A 32 12.93 10.53 -4.34
N GLY A 33 12.38 11.74 -4.22
CA GLY A 33 11.24 12.18 -5.01
C GLY A 33 9.92 11.49 -4.59
N GLY A 34 9.94 10.66 -3.54
CA GLY A 34 8.74 10.04 -2.99
C GLY A 34 8.05 9.05 -3.94
N HIS A 35 8.78 8.33 -4.80
CA HIS A 35 8.16 7.42 -5.76
C HIS A 35 7.30 6.33 -5.10
N VAL A 36 7.80 5.71 -4.03
CA VAL A 36 7.17 4.69 -3.16
C VAL A 36 6.39 3.55 -3.85
N ASN A 37 6.46 3.46 -5.17
CA ASN A 37 5.66 2.63 -6.04
C ASN A 37 6.49 2.27 -7.29
N PRO A 38 6.59 0.98 -7.64
CA PRO A 38 7.28 0.54 -8.84
C PRO A 38 6.74 1.14 -10.14
N ALA A 39 5.43 1.33 -10.25
CA ALA A 39 4.80 1.92 -11.43
C ALA A 39 5.14 3.42 -11.60
N VAL A 40 5.17 4.17 -10.50
CA VAL A 40 5.59 5.58 -10.51
C VAL A 40 7.06 5.69 -10.87
N THR A 41 7.90 4.82 -10.30
CA THR A 41 9.33 4.72 -10.63
C THR A 41 9.52 4.40 -12.11
N PHE A 42 8.72 3.50 -12.68
CA PHE A 42 8.76 3.18 -14.10
C PHE A 42 8.38 4.38 -14.98
N GLY A 43 7.33 5.12 -14.62
CA GLY A 43 6.95 6.35 -15.30
C GLY A 43 8.06 7.41 -15.28
N ALA A 44 8.74 7.58 -14.13
CA ALA A 44 9.89 8.47 -14.01
C ALA A 44 11.08 8.02 -14.88
N PHE A 45 11.29 6.70 -15.03
CA PHE A 45 12.32 6.14 -15.91
C PHE A 45 12.00 6.43 -17.38
N LEU A 46 10.77 6.17 -17.83
CA LEU A 46 10.34 6.48 -19.20
C LEU A 46 10.38 7.99 -19.49
N GLY A 47 10.09 8.81 -18.48
CA GLY A 47 10.20 10.27 -18.57
C GLY A 47 11.64 10.80 -18.52
N GLY A 48 12.66 9.93 -18.44
CA GLY A 48 14.07 10.34 -18.41
C GLY A 48 14.54 10.99 -17.10
N ASN A 49 13.73 10.92 -16.03
CA ASN A 49 14.05 11.55 -14.74
C ASN A 49 14.98 10.68 -13.87
N ILE A 50 15.05 9.37 -14.13
CA ILE A 50 15.92 8.42 -13.43
C ILE A 50 16.60 7.48 -14.41
N THR A 51 17.81 7.00 -14.06
CA THR A 51 18.53 5.98 -14.86
C THR A 51 18.00 4.58 -14.56
N LEU A 52 18.19 3.62 -15.48
CA LEU A 52 17.70 2.24 -15.34
C LEU A 52 18.23 1.57 -14.06
N LEU A 53 19.53 1.71 -13.78
CA LEU A 53 20.14 1.15 -12.58
C LEU A 53 19.50 1.71 -11.31
N ARG A 54 19.24 3.02 -11.27
CA ARG A 54 18.58 3.67 -10.13
C ARG A 54 17.12 3.22 -10.00
N GLY A 55 16.42 3.01 -11.12
CA GLY A 55 15.08 2.44 -11.13
C GLY A 55 15.02 1.03 -10.54
N ILE A 56 15.94 0.14 -10.91
CA ILE A 56 16.03 -1.22 -10.36
C ILE A 56 16.30 -1.19 -8.85
N LEU A 57 17.22 -0.34 -8.39
CA LEU A 57 17.50 -0.18 -6.95
C LEU A 57 16.26 0.34 -6.19
N TYR A 58 15.47 1.23 -6.80
CA TYR A 58 14.20 1.70 -6.22
C TYR A 58 13.19 0.55 -6.08
N TRP A 59 13.05 -0.29 -7.10
CA TRP A 59 12.14 -1.44 -7.02
C TRP A 59 12.54 -2.43 -5.93
N ILE A 60 13.83 -2.75 -5.82
CA ILE A 60 14.32 -3.64 -4.76
C ILE A 60 14.02 -3.03 -3.39
N ALA A 61 14.32 -1.75 -3.17
CA ALA A 61 14.04 -1.07 -1.91
C ALA A 61 12.53 -1.01 -1.60
N GLN A 62 11.68 -0.76 -2.59
CA GLN A 62 10.22 -0.70 -2.44
C GLN A 62 9.63 -2.07 -2.07
N LEU A 63 10.08 -3.14 -2.73
CA LEU A 63 9.61 -4.51 -2.44
C LEU A 63 10.08 -5.00 -1.06
N LEU A 64 11.33 -4.71 -0.68
CA LEU A 64 11.83 -5.02 0.65
C LEU A 64 11.07 -4.23 1.73
N GLY A 65 10.85 -2.94 1.51
CA GLY A 65 10.08 -2.09 2.41
C GLY A 65 8.64 -2.60 2.60
N SER A 66 7.97 -2.99 1.51
CA SER A 66 6.63 -3.58 1.57
C SER A 66 6.62 -4.89 2.37
N THR A 67 7.60 -5.76 2.16
CA THR A 67 7.72 -7.03 2.90
C THR A 67 7.88 -6.79 4.40
N VAL A 68 8.77 -5.87 4.80
CA VAL A 68 8.99 -5.50 6.20
C VAL A 68 7.73 -4.87 6.80
N ALA A 69 7.04 -3.99 6.08
CA ALA A 69 5.80 -3.37 6.52
C ALA A 69 4.70 -4.41 6.77
N CYS A 70 4.53 -5.39 5.88
CA CYS A 70 3.57 -6.48 6.06
C CYS A 70 3.91 -7.35 7.28
N LEU A 71 5.19 -7.66 7.52
CA LEU A 71 5.61 -8.42 8.70
C LEU A 71 5.35 -7.62 9.99
N LEU A 72 5.69 -6.33 10.00
CA LEU A 72 5.45 -5.45 11.14
C LEU A 72 3.95 -5.30 11.41
N LEU A 73 3.12 -5.19 10.38
CA LEU A 73 1.66 -5.12 10.53
C LEU A 73 1.10 -6.40 11.16
N LYS A 74 1.56 -7.59 10.72
CA LYS A 74 1.15 -8.86 11.31
C LYS A 74 1.57 -8.96 12.78
N PHE A 75 2.77 -8.49 13.10
CA PHE A 75 3.27 -8.47 14.48
C PHE A 75 2.46 -7.50 15.35
N ALA A 76 2.25 -6.26 14.89
CA ALA A 76 1.54 -5.22 15.63
C ALA A 76 0.06 -5.54 15.88
N THR A 77 -0.58 -6.26 14.96
CA THR A 77 -1.99 -6.66 15.08
C THR A 77 -2.17 -8.02 15.76
N GLY A 78 -1.09 -8.69 16.18
CA GLY A 78 -1.15 -10.03 16.77
C GLY A 78 -1.77 -11.09 15.84
N GLY A 79 -1.73 -10.86 14.52
CA GLY A 79 -2.36 -11.72 13.52
C GLY A 79 -3.89 -11.62 13.45
N LEU A 80 -4.50 -10.52 13.94
CA LEU A 80 -5.93 -10.26 13.73
C LEU A 80 -6.26 -10.27 12.23
N VAL A 81 -6.89 -11.35 11.77
CA VAL A 81 -7.50 -11.41 10.44
C VAL A 81 -8.79 -10.62 10.51
N SER A 82 -8.83 -9.49 9.79
CA SER A 82 -10.03 -8.66 9.70
C SER A 82 -11.19 -9.49 9.16
N SER A 83 -12.30 -9.56 9.91
CA SER A 83 -13.52 -10.33 9.62
C SER A 83 -14.33 -9.83 8.41
N LEU A 84 -13.67 -9.14 7.46
CA LEU A 84 -14.24 -8.72 6.19
C LEU A 84 -14.44 -9.89 5.22
N SER A 85 -13.89 -11.08 5.55
CA SER A 85 -14.28 -12.32 4.88
C SER A 85 -15.72 -12.67 5.28
N PRO A 86 -16.68 -12.72 4.33
CA PRO A 86 -18.02 -13.18 4.63
C PRO A 86 -17.93 -14.59 5.23
N LYS A 87 -18.47 -14.76 6.43
CA LYS A 87 -18.61 -16.08 7.03
C LYS A 87 -19.39 -16.97 6.04
N PRO A 88 -18.89 -18.18 5.69
CA PRO A 88 -19.53 -19.04 4.68
C PRO A 88 -20.96 -19.47 5.02
N SER A 89 -21.46 -19.16 6.22
CA SER A 89 -22.84 -19.39 6.64
C SER A 89 -23.86 -18.38 6.07
N THR A 90 -23.42 -17.30 5.41
CA THR A 90 -24.33 -16.28 4.82
C THR A 90 -24.46 -16.42 3.29
N LEU A 91 -23.75 -17.37 2.66
CA LEU A 91 -23.99 -17.82 1.29
C LEU A 91 -25.03 -18.96 1.30
N ARG A 92 -26.30 -18.60 1.52
CA ARG A 92 -27.44 -19.42 1.12
C ARG A 92 -28.35 -18.53 0.28
N PHE A 93 -28.23 -18.72 -1.04
CA PHE A 93 -29.05 -18.25 -2.16
C PHE A 93 -29.35 -16.75 -2.22
#